data_AF-F7X6N1-F1
#
_entry.id   AF-F7X6N1-F1
#
_cell.length_a   1.000
_cell.length_b   1.000
_cell.length_c   1.000
_cell.angle_alpha   90.00
_cell.angle_beta   90.00
_cell.angle_gamma   90.00
#
_symmetry.space_group_name_H-M   'P 1'
#
loop_
_entity.id
_entity.type
_entity.pdbx_description
1 polymer ?
#
loop_
_entity_poly.entity_id
_entity_poly.type
_entity_poly.pdbx_seq_one_letter_code
_entity_poly.pdbx_strand_id
1 'polypeptide(L)' 'MREKRGSMISILAIRPSVDVMNAFDALPKDLREAIASAPFAFDPEEVGQRLARGRSAGSVVREIERVSGGAA' A
#
# COMPACT_ATOMS: atom_id res chain seq x y z
N MET A 1 14.44 -10.34 -24.14
CA MET A 1 13.82 -9.01 -23.91
C MET A 1 12.89 -9.15 -22.71
N ARG A 2 13.27 -8.65 -21.52
CA ARG A 2 12.41 -8.76 -20.33
C ARG A 2 11.38 -7.65 -20.39
N GLU A 3 10.14 -8.02 -20.67
CA GLU A 3 8.97 -7.17 -20.65
C GLU A 3 8.85 -6.53 -19.26
N LYS A 4 9.19 -5.24 -19.14
CA LYS A 4 8.82 -4.45 -17.97
C LYS A 4 7.31 -4.25 -18.03
N ARG A 5 6.55 -5.20 -17.50
CA ARG A 5 5.15 -4.98 -17.16
C ARG A 5 5.13 -3.96 -16.03
N GLY A 6 5.02 -2.68 -16.39
CA GLY A 6 4.51 -1.68 -15.47
C GLY A 6 3.11 -2.12 -15.09
N SER A 7 2.96 -2.76 -13.93
CA SER A 7 1.64 -3.12 -13.41
C SER A 7 0.92 -1.81 -13.12
N MET A 8 0.06 -1.41 -14.04
CA MET A 8 -0.88 -0.32 -13.86
C MET A 8 -1.96 -0.85 -12.92
N ILE A 9 -1.69 -0.82 -11.61
CA ILE A 9 -2.63 -1.28 -10.59
C ILE A 9 -3.80 -0.30 -10.60
N SER A 10 -4.90 -0.70 -11.24
CA SER A 10 -6.18 -0.03 -11.09
C SER A 10 -6.71 -0.37 -9.70
N ILE A 11 -7.01 0.65 -8.89
CA ILE A 11 -7.70 0.46 -7.59
C ILE A 11 -9.08 -0.20 -7.77
N LEU A 12 -9.58 -0.22 -9.02
CA LEU A 12 -10.84 -0.81 -9.47
C LEU A 12 -10.65 -2.22 -10.09
N ALA A 13 -9.42 -2.74 -10.18
CA ALA A 13 -9.22 -4.11 -10.63
C ALA A 13 -9.81 -5.06 -9.59
N ILE A 14 -10.80 -5.85 -10.00
CA ILE A 14 -11.41 -6.87 -9.14
C ILE A 14 -10.35 -7.96 -8.92
N ARG A 15 -9.61 -7.84 -7.81
CA ARG A 15 -8.76 -8.91 -7.30
C ARG A 15 -9.59 -9.79 -6.36
N PRO A 16 -9.31 -11.11 -6.31
CA PRO A 16 -9.85 -11.96 -5.27
C PRO A 16 -9.59 -11.35 -3.89
N SER A 17 -10.58 -11.38 -3.00
CA SER A 17 -10.45 -10.82 -1.65
C SER A 17 -9.27 -11.43 -0.88
N VAL A 18 -8.98 -12.71 -1.10
CA VAL A 18 -7.84 -13.42 -0.53
C VAL A 18 -6.50 -12.82 -0.92
N ASP A 19 -6.34 -12.35 -2.16
CA ASP A 19 -5.09 -11.75 -2.63
C ASP A 19 -4.86 -10.38 -2.00
N VAL A 20 -5.93 -9.60 -1.82
CA VAL A 20 -5.87 -8.31 -1.12
C VAL A 20 -5.51 -8.51 0.35
N MET A 21 -6.11 -9.50 1.02
CA MET A 21 -5.82 -9.83 2.41
C MET A 21 -4.36 -10.31 2.57
N ASN A 22 -3.90 -11.20 1.70
CA ASN A 22 -2.51 -11.66 1.71
C ASN A 22 -1.51 -10.50 1.50
N ALA A 23 -1.81 -9.58 0.59
CA ALA A 23 -0.98 -8.40 0.36
C ALA A 23 -0.95 -7.48 1.59
N PHE A 24 -2.09 -7.31 2.27
CA PHE A 24 -2.18 -6.56 3.51
C PHE A 24 -1.38 -7.22 4.64
N ASP A 25 -1.54 -8.52 4.86
CA ASP A 25 -0.87 -9.26 5.93
C ASP A 25 0.66 -9.33 5.75
N ALA A 26 1.15 -9.22 4.51
CA ALA A 26 2.57 -9.15 4.20
C ALA A 26 3.22 -7.81 4.57
N LEU A 27 2.44 -6.76 4.87
CA LEU A 27 2.99 -5.45 5.23
C LEU A 27 3.51 -5.42 6.68
N PRO A 28 4.54 -4.59 6.96
CA PRO A 28 4.94 -4.25 8.32
C PRO A 28 3.73 -3.79 9.15
N LYS A 29 3.72 -4.14 10.44
CA LYS A 29 2.63 -3.82 11.37
C LYS A 29 2.22 -2.35 11.29
N ASP A 30 3.18 -1.45 11.34
CA ASP A 30 2.99 0.00 11.35
C ASP A 30 2.24 0.49 10.10
N LEU A 31 2.50 -0.13 8.94
CA LEU A 31 1.80 0.18 7.71
C LEU A 31 0.38 -0.38 7.69
N ARG A 32 0.16 -1.57 8.24
CA ARG A 32 -1.19 -2.13 8.40
C ARG A 32 -2.05 -1.24 9.29
N GLU A 33 -1.49 -0.75 10.40
CA GLU A 33 -2.17 0.18 11.31
C GLU A 33 -2.48 1.52 10.63
N ALA A 34 -1.52 2.09 9.89
CA ALA A 34 -1.74 3.34 9.15
C ALA A 34 -2.85 3.21 8.09
N ILE A 35 -2.85 2.11 7.32
CA ILE A 35 -3.90 1.83 6.32
C ILE A 35 -5.25 1.62 7.01
N ALA A 36 -5.32 0.83 8.07
CA ALA A 36 -6.56 0.55 8.79
C ALA A 36 -7.16 1.80 9.46
N SER A 37 -6.32 2.77 9.81
CA SER A 37 -6.75 4.03 10.45
C SER A 37 -7.07 5.13 9.45
N ALA A 38 -6.81 4.92 8.15
CA ALA A 38 -7.03 5.93 7.13
C ALA A 38 -8.53 6.11 6.84
N PRO A 39 -9.00 7.36 6.60
CA PRO A 39 -10.37 7.64 6.20
C PRO A 39 -10.69 7.19 4.76
N PHE A 40 -9.67 6.82 3.98
CA PHE A 40 -9.79 6.36 2.61
C PHE A 40 -8.99 5.06 2.41
N ALA A 41 -9.43 4.24 1.46
CA ALA A 41 -8.77 2.98 1.15
C ALA A 41 -7.40 3.21 0.50
N PHE A 42 -6.38 2.52 1.02
CA PHE A 42 -5.08 2.35 0.39
C PHE A 42 -4.95 0.92 -0.14
N ASP A 43 -4.34 0.75 -1.31
CA ASP A 43 -4.09 -0.56 -1.88
C ASP A 43 -2.84 -1.19 -1.23
N PRO A 44 -2.96 -2.33 -0.52
CA PRO A 44 -1.81 -2.95 0.13
C PRO A 44 -0.70 -3.38 -0.83
N GLU A 45 -1.03 -3.77 -2.07
CA GLU A 45 -0.03 -4.15 -3.07
C GLU A 45 0.76 -2.92 -3.54
N GLU A 46 0.10 -1.80 -3.73
CA GLU A 46 0.73 -0.53 -4.10
C GLU A 46 1.70 -0.06 -3.00
N VAL A 47 1.28 -0.16 -1.74
CA VAL A 47 2.13 0.09 -0.57
C VAL A 47 3.32 -0.88 -0.53
N GLY A 48 3.10 -2.18 -0.77
CA GLY A 48 4.15 -3.19 -0.86
C GLY A 48 5.16 -2.90 -1.97
N GLN A 49 4.70 -2.42 -3.13
CA GLN A 49 5.58 -2.01 -4.23
C GLN A 49 6.44 -0.81 -3.87
N ARG A 50 5.93 0.15 -3.07
CA ARG A 50 6.75 1.27 -2.59
C ARG A 50 7.93 0.76 -1.74
N LEU A 51 7.68 -0.22 -0.87
CA LEU A 51 8.73 -0.87 -0.08
C LEU A 51 9.75 -1.60 -0.97
N ALA A 52 9.27 -2.38 -1.93
CA ALA A 52 10.12 -3.09 -2.89
C ALA A 52 11.00 -2.15 -3.74
N ARG A 53 10.55 -0.90 -3.95
CA ARG A 53 11.30 0.18 -4.61
C ARG A 53 12.29 0.90 -3.68
N GLY A 54 12.43 0.45 -2.43
CA GLY A 54 13.40 0.99 -1.47
C GLY A 54 12.86 2.12 -0.59
N ARG A 55 11.56 2.43 -0.62
CA ARG A 55 10.97 3.36 0.35
C ARG A 55 10.97 2.70 1.73
N SER A 56 11.35 3.44 2.77
CA SER A 56 11.24 2.94 4.15
C SER A 56 9.78 2.91 4.60
N ALA A 57 9.43 1.95 5.45
CA ALA A 57 8.08 1.82 6.00
C ALA A 57 7.64 3.12 6.70
N GLY A 58 8.50 3.72 7.53
CA GLY A 58 8.21 4.98 8.20
C GLY A 58 7.98 6.16 7.24
N SER A 59 8.66 6.21 6.09
CA SER A 59 8.40 7.23 5.07
C SER A 59 7.02 7.06 4.45
N VAL A 60 6.59 5.82 4.23
CA VAL A 60 5.27 5.52 3.65
C VAL A 60 4.15 5.76 4.67
N VAL A 61 4.35 5.41 5.95
CA VAL A 61 3.40 5.74 7.04
C VAL A 61 3.14 7.24 7.10
N ARG A 62 4.20 8.07 7.17
CA ARG A 62 4.06 9.54 7.18
C ARG A 62 3.32 10.08 5.97
N GLU A 63 3.49 9.44 4.81
CA GLU A 63 2.78 9.83 3.60
C GLU A 63 1.28 9.49 3.68
N ILE A 64 0.94 8.29 4.18
CA ILE A 64 -0.44 7.85 4.42
C ILE A 64 -1.12 8.82 5.40
N GLU A 65 -0.47 9.12 6.53
CA GLU A 65 -0.98 10.04 7.56
C GLU A 65 -1.22 11.43 6.95
N ARG A 66 -0.23 11.98 6.24
CA ARG A 66 -0.33 13.30 5.60
C ARG A 66 -1.47 13.39 4.59
N VAL A 67 -1.67 12.37 3.76
CA VAL A 67 -2.76 12.34 2.76
C VAL A 67 -4.12 12.13 3.44
N SER A 68 -4.14 11.36 4.53
CA SER A 68 -5.33 11.08 5.33
C SER A 68 -5.79 12.27 6.19
N GLY A 69 -5.06 13.40 6.17
CA GLY A 69 -5.35 14.55 7.02
C GLY A 69 -4.95 14.36 8.48
N GLY A 70 -4.04 13.41 8.76
CA GLY A 70 -3.44 13.23 10.07
C GLY A 70 -2.75 14.52 10.53
N ALA A 71 -2.96 14.87 11.81
CA ALA A 71 -2.46 16.09 12.42
C ALA A 71 -0.94 16.23 12.16
N ALA A 72 -0.55 17.39 11.62
CA ALA A 72 0.83 17.83 11.53
C ALA A 72 1.46 17.98 12.93
#